data_AF-A0A9D9XUR0-F1
#
_entry.id   AF-A0A9D9XUR0-F1
#
_cell.length_a   1.000
_cell.length_b   1.000
_cell.length_c   1.000
_cell.angle_alpha   90.00
_cell.angle_beta   90.00
_cell.angle_gamma   90.00
#
_symmetry.space_group_name_H-M   'P 1'
#
loop_
_entity.id
_entity.type
_entity.pdbx_description
1 polymer ?
#
loop_
_entity_poly.entity_id
_entity_poly.type
_entity_poly.pdbx_seq_one_letter_code
_entity_poly.pdbx_strand_id
1 'polypeptide(L)'
;MTYGVNAPLGLQAATYGSSAPWSGGFQVFNITPNYGTALYLGDFVTFTNGQLVRYTAGGPSPCGVFWGCTFTDPTGIVQIQKYWPAAQAVKTGTYPLANVITDTNTIFSIQSSAAFAWSNLDKNFDVTFATAGNPLTGESGMMLDYTTAAATATLPLHVIGFDTVPGNAPLPGGTSVAFANVLVKLNNTTINAGATGV
;
A
#
# COMPACT_ATOMS: atom_id res chain seq x y z
N MET A 1 -6.85 10.96 13.74
CA MET A 1 -6.87 9.48 13.79
C MET A 1 -7.04 9.09 15.24
N THR A 2 -8.07 8.31 15.58
CA THR A 2 -8.29 7.84 16.94
C THR A 2 -7.51 6.54 17.12
N TYR A 3 -6.54 6.53 18.03
CA TYR A 3 -5.72 5.34 18.30
C TYR A 3 -6.52 4.26 19.03
N GLY A 4 -6.19 2.98 18.79
CA GLY A 4 -6.86 1.85 19.43
C GLY A 4 -8.16 1.40 18.75
N VAL A 5 -8.51 1.95 17.59
CA VAL A 5 -9.66 1.53 16.78
C VAL A 5 -9.15 0.97 15.46
N ASN A 6 -9.74 -0.14 15.01
CA ASN A 6 -9.44 -0.69 13.70
C ASN A 6 -10.05 0.18 12.59
N ALA A 7 -9.26 1.06 11.99
CA ALA A 7 -9.65 1.97 10.91
C ALA A 7 -8.51 2.13 9.90
N PRO A 8 -8.12 1.05 9.18
CA PRO A 8 -6.96 1.05 8.31
C PRO A 8 -7.19 1.96 7.09
N LEU A 9 -6.10 2.53 6.60
CA LEU A 9 -6.06 3.45 5.45
C LEU A 9 -5.09 2.97 4.36
N GLY A 10 -4.61 1.72 4.42
CA GLY A 10 -3.51 1.25 3.57
C GLY A 10 -2.19 1.91 3.90
N LEU A 11 -1.29 1.90 2.92
CA LEU A 11 0.03 2.53 3.00
C LEU A 11 -0.07 4.02 2.70
N GLN A 12 0.25 4.83 3.71
CA GLN A 12 0.26 6.29 3.58
C GLN A 12 1.70 6.79 3.52
N ALA A 13 2.09 7.41 2.41
CA ALA A 13 3.46 7.94 2.27
C ALA A 13 3.71 9.07 3.27
N ALA A 14 4.78 8.96 4.07
CA ALA A 14 5.10 9.90 5.14
C ALA A 14 6.34 10.74 4.81
N THR A 15 7.48 10.09 4.63
CA THR A 15 8.78 10.73 4.42
C THR A 15 9.64 9.89 3.49
N TYR A 16 10.75 10.45 3.02
CA TYR A 16 11.84 9.65 2.47
C TYR A 16 12.75 9.13 3.58
N GLY A 17 13.55 8.10 3.29
CA GLY A 17 14.58 7.58 4.19
C GLY A 17 15.62 8.61 4.64
N SER A 18 15.76 9.72 3.91
CA SER A 18 16.58 10.88 4.27
C SER A 18 15.90 11.84 5.27
N SER A 19 14.72 11.49 5.79
CA SER A 19 13.86 12.33 6.63
C SER A 19 13.30 13.58 5.94
N ALA A 20 13.51 13.73 4.62
CA ALA A 20 12.84 14.75 3.83
C ALA A 20 11.33 14.43 3.74
N PRO A 21 10.45 15.44 3.75
CA PRO A 21 9.04 15.25 3.45
C PRO A 21 8.87 14.56 2.09
N TRP A 22 7.91 13.64 1.99
CA TRP A 22 7.61 13.01 0.72
C TRP A 22 7.09 14.04 -0.29
N SER A 23 7.63 14.04 -1.52
CA SER A 23 7.39 15.10 -2.50
C SER A 23 6.32 14.76 -3.54
N GLY A 24 5.61 13.64 -3.39
CA GLY A 24 4.53 13.26 -4.28
C GLY A 24 4.96 12.49 -5.54
N GLY A 25 6.18 11.95 -5.58
CA GLY A 25 6.69 11.23 -6.75
C GLY A 25 5.99 9.89 -6.98
N PHE A 26 5.57 9.63 -8.23
CA PHE A 26 4.99 8.35 -8.67
C PHE A 26 5.40 8.03 -10.11
N GLN A 27 5.32 6.75 -10.48
CA GLN A 27 5.40 6.28 -11.85
C GLN A 27 4.01 5.92 -12.37
N VAL A 28 3.85 5.87 -13.69
CA VAL A 28 2.56 5.60 -14.33
C VAL A 28 2.59 4.24 -15.02
N PHE A 29 1.59 3.41 -14.75
CA PHE A 29 1.44 2.08 -15.35
C PHE A 29 0.04 1.85 -15.89
N ASN A 30 -0.09 0.94 -16.86
CA ASN A 30 -1.38 0.61 -17.45
C ASN A 30 -2.16 -0.36 -16.56
N ILE A 31 -3.45 -0.08 -16.39
CA ILE A 31 -4.43 -1.05 -15.86
C ILE A 31 -5.13 -1.71 -17.07
N THR A 32 -5.52 -2.97 -16.95
CA THR A 32 -6.38 -3.61 -17.95
C THR A 32 -7.70 -2.84 -18.08
N PRO A 33 -8.16 -2.51 -19.30
CA PRO A 33 -9.51 -2.00 -19.51
C PRO A 33 -10.55 -2.94 -18.90
N ASN A 34 -11.55 -2.40 -18.21
CA ASN A 34 -12.56 -3.17 -17.48
C ASN A 34 -12.01 -4.07 -16.36
N TYR A 35 -10.83 -3.75 -15.79
CA TYR A 35 -10.28 -4.51 -14.66
C TYR A 35 -11.30 -4.62 -13.53
N GLY A 36 -11.68 -5.87 -13.20
CA GLY A 36 -12.85 -6.18 -12.39
C GLY A 36 -12.65 -6.05 -10.87
N THR A 37 -11.48 -5.61 -10.41
CA THR A 37 -11.19 -5.43 -8.98
C THR A 37 -10.89 -3.96 -8.69
N ALA A 38 -11.43 -3.44 -7.60
CA ALA A 38 -11.15 -2.07 -7.18
C ALA A 38 -9.70 -1.94 -6.69
N LEU A 39 -9.06 -0.81 -7.00
CA LEU A 39 -7.74 -0.44 -6.47
C LEU A 39 -7.89 0.83 -5.65
N TYR A 40 -7.66 0.75 -4.34
CA TYR A 40 -7.82 1.87 -3.43
C TYR A 40 -6.49 2.58 -3.15
N LEU A 41 -6.57 3.84 -2.72
CA LEU A 41 -5.39 4.60 -2.29
C LEU A 41 -4.67 3.83 -1.18
N GLY A 42 -3.37 3.60 -1.36
CA GLY A 42 -2.56 2.87 -0.39
C GLY A 42 -2.62 1.34 -0.52
N ASP A 43 -3.34 0.78 -1.50
CA ASP A 43 -3.26 -0.66 -1.81
C ASP A 43 -1.89 -1.02 -2.39
N PHE A 44 -1.42 -2.22 -2.06
CA PHE A 44 -0.36 -2.83 -2.84
C PHE A 44 -0.86 -3.28 -4.22
N VAL A 45 0.00 -3.08 -5.21
CA VAL A 45 -0.22 -3.51 -6.59
C VAL A 45 0.97 -4.33 -7.07
N THR A 46 0.72 -5.19 -8.05
CA THR A 46 1.75 -5.98 -8.72
C THR A 46 1.45 -6.06 -10.22
N PHE A 47 2.35 -6.67 -10.98
CA PHE A 47 2.16 -6.91 -12.41
C PHE A 47 1.65 -8.31 -12.67
N THR A 48 0.83 -8.45 -13.71
CA THR A 48 0.48 -9.73 -14.31
C THR A 48 0.40 -9.51 -15.81
N ASN A 49 1.26 -10.21 -16.57
CA ASN A 49 1.36 -10.03 -18.03
C ASN A 49 1.54 -8.56 -18.46
N GLY A 50 2.35 -7.79 -17.71
CA GLY A 50 2.62 -6.38 -17.99
C GLY A 50 1.48 -5.39 -17.70
N GLN A 51 0.41 -5.83 -17.04
CA GLN A 51 -0.69 -4.97 -16.59
C GLN A 51 -0.74 -4.92 -15.06
N LEU A 52 -1.13 -3.76 -14.53
CA LEU A 52 -1.24 -3.56 -13.09
C LEU A 52 -2.48 -4.26 -12.54
N VAL A 53 -2.29 -5.05 -11.49
CA VAL A 53 -3.34 -5.74 -10.75
C VAL A 53 -3.18 -5.49 -9.24
N ARG A 54 -4.26 -5.69 -8.49
CA ARG A 54 -4.22 -5.65 -7.03
C ARG A 54 -3.32 -6.76 -6.50
N TYR A 55 -2.48 -6.45 -5.52
CA TYR A 55 -1.74 -7.47 -4.78
C TYR A 55 -2.68 -8.36 -3.96
N THR A 56 -2.29 -9.61 -3.77
CA THR A 56 -2.99 -10.57 -2.91
C THR A 56 -2.05 -10.96 -1.77
N ALA A 57 -2.58 -11.04 -0.54
CA ALA A 57 -1.78 -11.45 0.62
C ALA A 57 -1.15 -12.83 0.39
N GLY A 58 0.13 -12.99 0.74
CA GLY A 58 0.93 -14.17 0.43
C GLY A 58 1.34 -14.30 -1.03
N GLY A 59 1.03 -13.30 -1.87
CA GLY A 59 1.32 -13.28 -3.29
C GLY A 59 2.78 -12.96 -3.63
N PRO A 60 3.12 -12.93 -4.93
CA PRO A 60 4.44 -12.49 -5.38
C PRO A 60 4.67 -11.03 -5.03
N SER A 61 5.93 -10.62 -4.90
CA SER A 61 6.34 -9.28 -4.49
C SER A 61 5.48 -8.16 -5.10
N PRO A 62 5.08 -7.13 -4.33
CA PRO A 62 4.41 -5.97 -4.88
C PRO A 62 5.36 -5.19 -5.81
N CYS A 63 4.82 -4.51 -6.81
CA CYS A 63 5.58 -3.57 -7.62
C CYS A 63 5.64 -2.17 -6.98
N GLY A 64 4.64 -1.82 -6.16
CA GLY A 64 4.57 -0.55 -5.47
C GLY A 64 3.20 -0.31 -4.83
N VAL A 65 2.94 0.94 -4.44
CA VAL A 65 1.71 1.37 -3.77
C VAL A 65 0.85 2.20 -4.71
N PHE A 66 -0.42 1.86 -4.85
CA PHE A 66 -1.36 2.59 -5.70
C PHE A 66 -1.68 3.98 -5.13
N TRP A 67 -1.58 5.01 -5.98
CA TRP A 67 -1.72 6.43 -5.64
C TRP A 67 -2.67 7.18 -6.57
N GLY A 68 -3.77 6.53 -6.94
CA GLY A 68 -4.81 7.07 -7.82
C GLY A 68 -4.67 6.63 -9.27
N CYS A 69 -5.66 6.99 -10.08
CA CYS A 69 -5.71 6.66 -11.50
C CYS A 69 -6.32 7.77 -12.34
N THR A 70 -5.95 7.77 -13.62
CA THR A 70 -6.51 8.62 -14.65
C THR A 70 -7.01 7.74 -15.79
N PHE A 71 -8.24 7.95 -16.26
CA PHE A 71 -8.78 7.22 -17.39
C PHE A 71 -9.70 8.10 -18.23
N THR A 72 -9.97 7.68 -19.46
CA THR A 72 -10.94 8.36 -20.33
C THR A 72 -12.21 7.55 -20.37
N ASP A 73 -13.34 8.17 -20.00
CA ASP A 73 -14.65 7.52 -20.06
C ASP A 73 -15.13 7.31 -21.50
N PRO A 74 -16.19 6.50 -21.75
CA PRO A 74 -16.66 6.23 -23.10
C PRO A 74 -17.10 7.49 -23.88
N THR A 75 -17.43 8.57 -23.17
CA THR A 75 -17.81 9.86 -23.78
C THR A 75 -16.60 10.69 -24.21
N GLY A 76 -15.39 10.29 -23.82
CA GLY A 76 -14.13 10.97 -24.17
C GLY A 76 -13.66 11.97 -23.12
N ILE A 77 -14.27 12.02 -21.94
CA ILE A 77 -13.86 12.93 -20.86
C ILE A 77 -12.80 12.23 -20.00
N VAL A 78 -11.75 12.97 -19.65
CA VAL A 78 -10.68 12.50 -18.76
C VAL A 78 -11.17 12.58 -17.32
N GLN A 79 -11.12 11.45 -16.64
CA GLN A 79 -11.46 11.27 -15.24
C GLN A 79 -10.17 11.09 -14.45
N ILE A 80 -9.98 11.89 -13.41
CA ILE A 80 -8.91 11.71 -12.42
C ILE A 80 -9.58 11.27 -11.13
N GLN A 81 -9.26 10.08 -10.66
CA GLN A 81 -9.90 9.44 -9.53
C GLN A 81 -8.88 8.99 -8.51
N LYS A 82 -9.25 9.07 -7.23
CA LYS A 82 -8.41 8.64 -6.11
C LYS A 82 -8.27 7.12 -6.02
N TYR A 83 -9.27 6.40 -6.53
CA TYR A 83 -9.31 4.95 -6.59
C TYR A 83 -9.84 4.50 -7.95
N TRP A 84 -9.51 3.28 -8.36
CA TRP A 84 -10.11 2.64 -9.53
C TRP A 84 -11.39 1.90 -9.11
N PRO A 85 -12.57 2.30 -9.60
CA PRO A 85 -13.79 1.51 -9.43
C PRO A 85 -13.71 0.24 -10.28
N ALA A 86 -14.11 -0.89 -9.69
CA ALA A 86 -14.13 -2.17 -10.40
C ALA A 86 -14.97 -2.09 -11.69
N ALA A 87 -14.50 -2.76 -12.75
CA ALA A 87 -15.20 -2.90 -14.02
C ALA A 87 -15.60 -1.57 -14.68
N GLN A 88 -14.81 -0.52 -14.49
CA GLN A 88 -15.07 0.78 -15.09
C GLN A 88 -14.96 0.73 -16.61
N ALA A 89 -16.01 1.18 -17.30
CA ALA A 89 -16.03 1.35 -18.75
C ALA A 89 -15.11 2.51 -19.16
N VAL A 90 -14.28 2.27 -20.16
CA VAL A 90 -13.30 3.23 -20.69
C VAL A 90 -13.49 3.40 -22.19
N LYS A 91 -13.01 4.51 -22.75
CA LYS A 91 -13.06 4.73 -24.19
C LYS A 91 -12.30 3.62 -24.93
N THR A 92 -12.93 3.03 -25.93
CA THR A 92 -12.31 2.03 -26.81
C THR A 92 -10.99 2.55 -27.38
N GLY A 93 -9.94 1.73 -27.30
CA GLY A 93 -8.59 2.09 -27.76
C GLY A 93 -7.77 2.92 -26.78
N THR A 94 -8.28 3.18 -25.57
CA THR A 94 -7.52 3.83 -24.48
C THR A 94 -7.24 2.85 -23.34
N TYR A 95 -6.19 3.13 -22.58
CA TYR A 95 -5.81 2.37 -21.39
C TYR A 95 -5.93 3.28 -20.15
N PRO A 96 -6.57 2.81 -19.07
CA PRO A 96 -6.48 3.49 -17.78
C PRO A 96 -5.05 3.49 -17.27
N LEU A 97 -4.67 4.59 -16.64
CA LEU A 97 -3.34 4.83 -16.10
C LEU A 97 -3.42 4.86 -14.56
N ALA A 98 -2.61 4.06 -13.90
CA ALA A 98 -2.42 4.07 -12.45
C ALA A 98 -1.16 4.85 -12.09
N ASN A 99 -1.27 5.73 -11.11
CA ASN A 99 -0.13 6.33 -10.44
C ASN A 99 0.32 5.37 -9.34
N VAL A 100 1.60 4.99 -9.32
CA VAL A 100 2.15 4.02 -8.36
C VAL A 100 3.44 4.56 -7.76
N ILE A 101 3.54 4.51 -6.44
CA ILE A 101 4.76 4.83 -5.71
C ILE A 101 5.65 3.60 -5.72
N THR A 102 6.77 3.68 -6.43
CA THR A 102 7.72 2.57 -6.63
C THR A 102 9.08 2.81 -5.98
N ASP A 103 9.31 4.01 -5.43
CA ASP A 103 10.56 4.38 -4.78
C ASP A 103 10.69 3.66 -3.42
N THR A 104 11.69 2.78 -3.32
CA THR A 104 12.02 2.01 -2.12
C THR A 104 12.52 2.87 -0.96
N ASN A 105 12.94 4.12 -1.23
CA ASN A 105 13.32 5.05 -0.16
C ASN A 105 12.11 5.70 0.51
N THR A 106 10.90 5.56 -0.04
CA THR A 106 9.69 6.09 0.61
C THR A 106 9.37 5.28 1.86
N ILE A 107 9.18 5.99 2.97
CA ILE A 107 8.67 5.46 4.23
C ILE A 107 7.17 5.67 4.25
N PHE A 108 6.44 4.60 4.55
CA PHE A 108 4.98 4.60 4.65
C PHE A 108 4.56 4.39 6.10
N SER A 109 3.44 4.97 6.50
CA SER A 109 2.71 4.63 7.73
C SER A 109 1.60 3.65 7.39
N ILE A 110 1.47 2.58 8.16
CA ILE A 110 0.40 1.58 8.03
C ILE A 110 -0.05 1.10 9.40
N GLN A 111 -1.36 0.86 9.55
CA GLN A 111 -1.92 0.28 10.76
C GLN A 111 -1.57 -1.21 10.86
N SER A 112 -1.26 -1.69 12.06
CA SER A 112 -1.16 -3.13 12.38
C SER A 112 -2.54 -3.77 12.55
N SER A 113 -2.68 -5.04 12.15
CA SER A 113 -3.91 -5.84 12.33
C SER A 113 -4.19 -6.23 13.79
N ALA A 114 -3.20 -6.10 14.66
CA ALA A 114 -3.28 -6.41 16.08
C ALA A 114 -2.41 -5.47 16.92
N ALA A 115 -2.31 -5.73 18.22
CA ALA A 115 -1.46 -4.96 19.11
C ALA A 115 0.02 -5.14 18.76
N PHE A 116 0.68 -4.06 18.32
CA PHE A 116 2.06 -4.14 17.83
C PHE A 116 3.06 -4.03 18.98
N ALA A 117 4.01 -4.97 19.04
CA ALA A 117 5.01 -5.08 20.10
C ALA A 117 6.37 -4.51 19.67
N TRP A 118 7.12 -3.94 20.61
CA TRP A 118 8.48 -3.43 20.36
C TRP A 118 9.45 -4.50 19.83
N SER A 119 9.28 -5.77 20.26
CA SER A 119 10.11 -6.90 19.82
C SER A 119 9.94 -7.29 18.35
N ASN A 120 9.02 -6.64 17.66
CA ASN A 120 8.71 -6.86 16.25
C ASN A 120 9.21 -5.75 15.34
N LEU A 121 9.89 -4.73 15.88
CA LEU A 121 10.70 -3.82 15.09
C LEU A 121 11.82 -4.59 14.38
N ASP A 122 12.23 -4.10 13.21
CA ASP A 122 13.25 -4.72 12.34
C ASP A 122 12.84 -6.08 11.72
N LYS A 123 11.60 -6.53 11.93
CA LYS A 123 11.04 -7.69 11.24
C LYS A 123 10.31 -7.30 9.97
N ASN A 124 10.16 -8.29 9.09
CA ASN A 124 9.37 -8.18 7.89
C ASN A 124 7.98 -8.77 8.09
N PHE A 125 7.01 -8.24 7.35
CA PHE A 125 5.60 -8.56 7.46
C PHE A 125 4.95 -8.59 6.08
N ASP A 126 3.90 -9.38 5.95
CA ASP A 126 2.94 -9.25 4.86
C ASP A 126 1.81 -8.27 5.23
N VAL A 127 0.90 -8.08 4.30
CA VAL A 127 -0.35 -7.34 4.50
C VAL A 127 -1.53 -8.29 4.58
N THR A 128 -2.62 -7.79 5.14
CA THR A 128 -3.94 -8.43 5.10
C THR A 128 -4.99 -7.44 4.60
N PHE A 129 -5.99 -7.97 3.91
CA PHE A 129 -7.15 -7.23 3.40
C PHE A 129 -8.42 -7.59 4.18
N ALA A 130 -8.29 -7.95 5.46
CA ALA A 130 -9.42 -8.35 6.30
C ALA A 130 -10.46 -7.22 6.52
N THR A 131 -10.06 -5.96 6.29
CA THR A 131 -10.97 -4.81 6.22
C THR A 131 -11.17 -4.42 4.76
N ALA A 132 -12.41 -4.20 4.34
CA ALA A 132 -12.73 -3.74 2.99
C ALA A 132 -12.25 -2.29 2.78
N GLY A 133 -11.87 -1.97 1.53
CA GLY A 133 -11.64 -0.58 1.13
C GLY A 133 -12.93 0.23 1.16
N ASN A 134 -12.81 1.55 1.36
CA ASN A 134 -13.95 2.43 1.46
C ASN A 134 -14.17 3.19 0.13
N PRO A 135 -15.21 2.87 -0.65
CA PRO A 135 -15.47 3.52 -1.93
C PRO A 135 -15.91 4.99 -1.81
N LEU A 136 -16.35 5.43 -0.62
CA LEU A 136 -16.71 6.83 -0.38
C LEU A 136 -15.48 7.71 -0.19
N THR A 137 -14.46 7.21 0.51
CA THR A 137 -13.21 7.95 0.76
C THR A 137 -12.10 7.61 -0.23
N GLY A 138 -12.22 6.50 -0.95
CA GLY A 138 -11.21 5.94 -1.85
C GLY A 138 -10.00 5.32 -1.12
N GLU A 139 -10.09 5.14 0.20
CA GLU A 139 -8.99 4.63 1.03
C GLU A 139 -8.99 3.10 1.10
N SER A 140 -7.80 2.51 1.14
CA SER A 140 -7.63 1.07 1.27
C SER A 140 -7.92 0.60 2.69
N GLY A 141 -8.53 -0.59 2.81
CA GLY A 141 -8.65 -1.33 4.07
C GLY A 141 -7.43 -2.22 4.38
N MET A 142 -6.38 -2.14 3.56
CA MET A 142 -5.15 -2.90 3.74
C MET A 142 -4.44 -2.49 5.04
N MET A 143 -3.94 -3.47 5.76
CA MET A 143 -3.19 -3.27 7.00
C MET A 143 -2.05 -4.30 7.09
N LEU A 144 -1.07 -4.04 7.95
CA LEU A 144 0.03 -4.96 8.21
C LEU A 144 -0.51 -6.20 8.95
N ASP A 145 -0.18 -7.40 8.48
CA ASP A 145 -0.59 -8.64 9.14
C ASP A 145 0.39 -9.00 10.27
N TYR A 146 0.03 -8.68 11.51
CA TYR A 146 0.84 -8.94 12.69
C TYR A 146 1.29 -10.41 12.83
N THR A 147 0.51 -11.37 12.33
CA THR A 147 0.80 -12.80 12.48
C THR A 147 1.93 -13.29 11.57
N THR A 148 2.30 -12.49 10.56
CA THR A 148 3.30 -12.86 9.54
C THR A 148 4.73 -12.45 9.90
N ALA A 149 4.97 -11.96 11.12
CA ALA A 149 6.27 -11.49 11.58
C ALA A 149 7.39 -12.50 11.30
N ALA A 150 8.34 -12.16 10.42
CA ALA A 150 9.47 -13.02 10.11
C ALA A 150 10.76 -12.21 9.85
N ALA A 151 11.91 -12.86 10.03
CA ALA A 151 13.21 -12.31 9.65
C ALA A 151 13.59 -12.61 8.18
N THR A 152 12.66 -13.18 7.39
CA THR A 152 12.91 -13.57 6.00
C THR A 152 12.79 -12.39 5.05
N ALA A 153 13.64 -12.33 4.03
CA ALA A 153 13.66 -11.25 3.04
C ALA A 153 12.50 -11.29 2.02
N THR A 154 11.64 -12.31 2.08
CA THR A 154 10.56 -12.53 1.09
C THR A 154 9.34 -11.63 1.31
N LEU A 155 9.13 -11.19 2.55
CA LEU A 155 7.94 -10.42 2.92
C LEU A 155 8.06 -8.95 2.46
N PRO A 156 6.94 -8.33 2.03
CA PRO A 156 6.96 -7.04 1.33
C PRO A 156 7.26 -5.83 2.22
N LEU A 157 6.89 -5.86 3.50
CA LEU A 157 7.04 -4.72 4.42
C LEU A 157 8.19 -4.97 5.38
N HIS A 158 9.07 -3.99 5.55
CA HIS A 158 10.07 -3.96 6.61
C HIS A 158 9.74 -2.85 7.62
N VAL A 159 9.54 -3.20 8.89
CA VAL A 159 9.15 -2.25 9.93
C VAL A 159 10.37 -1.57 10.54
N ILE A 160 10.45 -0.25 10.41
CA ILE A 160 11.59 0.56 10.87
C ILE A 160 11.31 1.35 12.15
N GLY A 161 10.05 1.47 12.57
CA GLY A 161 9.68 2.26 13.74
C GLY A 161 8.18 2.37 13.96
N PHE A 162 7.80 3.08 15.02
CA PHE A 162 6.41 3.51 15.24
C PHE A 162 6.17 4.88 14.63
N ASP A 163 4.96 5.12 14.18
CA ASP A 163 4.55 6.49 13.81
C ASP A 163 4.54 7.37 15.08
N THR A 164 5.16 8.55 14.98
CA THR A 164 5.46 9.43 16.13
C THR A 164 4.27 10.24 16.61
N VAL A 165 3.09 10.08 16.00
CA VAL A 165 1.91 10.83 16.43
C VAL A 165 1.53 10.47 17.87
N PRO A 166 1.26 11.45 18.75
CA PRO A 166 0.95 11.20 20.15
C PRO A 166 -0.22 10.22 20.34
N GLY A 167 -0.03 9.21 21.19
CA GLY A 167 -1.03 8.17 21.48
C GLY A 167 -0.91 6.89 20.64
N ASN A 168 -0.01 6.87 19.64
CA ASN A 168 0.22 5.72 18.77
C ASN A 168 1.27 4.73 19.28
N ALA A 169 2.31 5.24 19.95
CA ALA A 169 3.47 4.45 20.33
C ALA A 169 3.39 4.00 21.80
N PRO A 170 3.67 2.71 22.10
CA PRO A 170 4.05 2.34 23.45
C PRO A 170 5.37 3.03 23.81
N LEU A 171 5.59 3.43 25.08
CA LEU A 171 6.92 3.83 25.54
C LEU A 171 7.94 2.71 25.27
N PRO A 172 9.24 3.00 25.07
CA PRO A 172 10.27 1.96 24.92
C PRO A 172 10.16 0.90 26.03
N GLY A 173 9.93 -0.36 25.66
CA GLY A 173 9.74 -1.47 26.62
C GLY A 173 8.33 -1.58 27.24
N GLY A 174 7.35 -0.81 26.77
CA GLY A 174 5.97 -0.81 27.26
C GLY A 174 5.04 -1.82 26.57
N THR A 175 3.81 -1.93 27.10
CA THR A 175 2.73 -2.81 26.61
C THR A 175 2.29 -2.45 25.20
N SER A 176 2.13 -3.44 24.31
CA SER A 176 1.67 -3.26 22.92
C SER A 176 0.42 -2.37 22.81
N VAL A 177 0.39 -1.50 21.80
CA VAL A 177 -0.78 -0.66 21.49
C VAL A 177 -1.63 -1.35 20.42
N ALA A 178 -2.92 -1.55 20.70
CA ALA A 178 -3.87 -2.14 19.75
C ALA A 178 -3.95 -1.29 18.48
N PHE A 179 -3.83 -1.93 17.31
CA PHE A 179 -3.94 -1.28 16.00
C PHE A 179 -2.98 -0.09 15.83
N ALA A 180 -1.78 -0.18 16.41
CA ALA A 180 -0.77 0.87 16.26
C ALA A 180 -0.35 1.04 14.80
N ASN A 181 -0.07 2.28 14.41
CA ASN A 181 0.55 2.61 13.14
C ASN A 181 2.07 2.46 13.24
N VAL A 182 2.65 1.80 12.26
CA VAL A 182 4.09 1.58 12.16
C VAL A 182 4.62 2.19 10.87
N LEU A 183 5.87 2.65 10.94
CA LEU A 183 6.63 3.13 9.80
C LEU A 183 7.30 1.95 9.11
N VAL A 184 7.08 1.83 7.81
CA VAL A 184 7.55 0.71 7.00
C VAL A 184 8.25 1.19 5.73
N LYS A 185 9.19 0.38 5.27
CA LYS A 185 9.77 0.47 3.92
C LYS A 185 9.35 -0.72 3.09
N LEU A 186 9.34 -0.54 1.78
CA LEU A 186 9.16 -1.65 0.85
C LEU A 186 10.47 -2.45 0.79
N ASN A 187 10.42 -3.72 1.17
CA ASN A 187 11.60 -4.58 1.23
C ASN A 187 11.80 -5.33 -0.10
N ASN A 188 10.80 -6.11 -0.50
CA ASN A 188 10.86 -6.94 -1.69
C ASN A 188 9.90 -6.38 -2.73
N THR A 189 10.42 -5.69 -3.75
CA THR A 189 9.63 -5.14 -4.86
C THR A 189 10.09 -5.67 -6.21
N THR A 190 9.14 -5.88 -7.13
CA THR A 190 9.46 -6.43 -8.47
C THR A 190 10.24 -5.48 -9.37
N ILE A 191 10.23 -4.17 -9.08
CA ILE A 191 10.85 -3.15 -9.93
C ILE A 191 12.33 -2.90 -9.56
N ASN A 192 12.77 -3.22 -8.35
CA ASN A 192 14.10 -2.82 -7.85
C ASN A 192 15.03 -3.98 -7.48
N ALA A 193 14.51 -5.20 -7.28
CA ALA A 193 15.34 -6.40 -7.09
C ALA A 193 15.42 -7.19 -8.40
N GLY A 194 16.37 -8.13 -8.53
CA GLY A 194 16.43 -9.11 -9.63
C GLY A 194 15.21 -10.04 -9.63
N ALA A 195 14.05 -9.47 -9.89
CA ALA A 195 12.76 -10.11 -9.80
C ALA A 195 12.60 -11.06 -10.98
N THR A 196 12.02 -12.23 -10.71
CA THR A 196 11.52 -13.09 -11.78
C THR A 196 10.40 -12.33 -12.48
N GLY A 197 10.48 -12.16 -13.81
CA GLY A 197 9.42 -11.53 -14.58
C GLY A 197 8.09 -12.26 -14.36
N VAL A 198 7.01 -11.50 -14.18
CA VAL A 198 5.64 -11.98 -13.88
C VAL A 198 4.67 -11.63 -14.99
#